data_AF-A0A3B9LC06-F1
#
_entry.id   AF-A0A3B9LC06-F1
#
_cell.length_a   1.000
_cell.length_b   1.000
_cell.length_c   1.000
_cell.angle_alpha   90.00
_cell.angle_beta   90.00
_cell.angle_gamma   90.00
#
_symmetry.space_group_name_H-M   'P 1'
#
loop_
_entity.id
_entity.type
_entity.pdbx_description
1 polymer ?
#
loop_
_entity_poly.entity_id
_entity_poly.type
_entity_poly.pdbx_seq_one_letter_code
_entity_poly.pdbx_strand_id
1 'polypeptide(L)'
;MNSIPVLTIEDVAMLDGVLGDFLKKAEAELTVVIDRGGNVISQFGDMSVMDVTIIAALAAGSFAATRELARRIGEMEFNAL
;
A
#
# COMPACT_ATOMS: atom_id res chain seq x y z
N MET A 1 25.20 1.37 12.55
CA MET A 1 23.81 0.87 12.56
C MET A 1 22.95 1.96 11.93
N ASN A 2 22.54 1.80 10.68
CA ASN A 2 21.55 2.72 10.11
C ASN A 2 20.21 2.35 10.73
N SER A 3 19.72 3.18 11.64
CA SER A 3 18.37 3.06 12.16
C SER A 3 17.40 3.15 10.98
N ILE A 4 16.43 2.24 10.93
CA ILE A 4 15.32 2.32 9.98
C ILE A 4 14.61 3.66 10.27
N PRO A 5 14.46 4.56 9.28
CA PRO A 5 13.77 5.81 9.49
C PRO A 5 12.32 5.53 9.92
N VAL A 6 11.87 6.26 10.94
CA VAL A 6 10.49 6.18 11.46
C VAL A 6 9.65 7.17 10.66
N LEU A 7 8.48 6.71 10.19
CA LEU A 7 7.48 7.60 9.59
C LEU A 7 7.02 8.62 10.61
N THR A 8 7.26 9.90 10.33
CA THR A 8 6.78 11.00 11.18
C THR A 8 5.37 11.42 10.77
N ILE A 9 4.75 12.28 11.58
CA ILE A 9 3.44 12.86 11.27
C ILE A 9 3.52 13.70 10.00
N GLU A 10 4.63 14.42 9.80
CA GLU A 10 4.88 15.21 8.59
C GLU A 10 5.01 14.33 7.34
N ASP A 11 5.65 13.16 7.45
CA ASP A 11 5.73 12.20 6.35
C ASP A 11 4.35 11.68 5.93
N VAL A 12 3.50 11.35 6.90
CA VAL A 12 2.13 10.91 6.65
C VAL A 12 1.30 12.01 6.00
N ALA A 13 1.43 13.26 6.47
CA ALA A 13 0.75 14.39 5.86
C ALA A 13 1.18 14.64 4.39
N MET A 14 2.46 14.43 4.07
CA MET A 14 2.94 14.47 2.69
C MET A 14 2.33 13.34 1.85
N LEU A 15 2.25 12.12 2.38
CA LEU A 15 1.61 10.98 1.71
C LEU A 15 0.13 11.25 1.41
N ASP A 16 -0.62 11.79 2.37
CA ASP A 16 -2.04 12.12 2.21
C ASP A 16 -2.23 13.10 1.03
N GLY A 17 -1.38 14.12 0.92
CA GLY A 17 -1.40 15.09 -0.18
C GLY A 17 -1.15 14.45 -1.55
N VAL A 18 -0.13 13.59 -1.63
CA VAL A 18 0.20 12.86 -2.87
C VAL A 18 -0.91 11.91 -3.27
N LEU A 19 -1.48 11.16 -2.32
CA LEU A 19 -2.57 10.22 -2.57
C LEU A 19 -3.85 10.92 -3.01
N GLY A 20 -4.14 12.10 -2.47
CA GLY A 20 -5.30 12.89 -2.89
C GLY A 20 -5.17 13.42 -4.33
N ASP A 21 -3.96 13.81 -4.76
CA ASP A 21 -3.71 14.18 -6.16
C ASP A 21 -3.77 12.95 -7.07
N PHE A 22 -3.19 11.83 -6.64
CA PHE A 22 -3.21 10.57 -7.39
C PHE A 22 -4.64 10.04 -7.58
N LEU A 23 -5.48 10.04 -6.53
CA LEU A 23 -6.88 9.61 -6.59
C LEU A 23 -7.64 10.33 -7.71
N LYS A 24 -7.48 11.65 -7.80
CA LYS A 24 -8.13 12.49 -8.82
C LYS A 24 -7.65 12.14 -10.23
N LYS A 25 -6.34 11.92 -10.40
CA LYS A 25 -5.72 11.61 -11.71
C LYS A 25 -6.00 10.19 -12.18
N ALA A 26 -6.15 9.25 -11.26
CA ALA A 26 -6.42 7.85 -11.54
C ALA A 26 -7.91 7.57 -11.77
N GLU A 27 -8.80 8.54 -11.55
CA GLU A 27 -10.26 8.37 -11.56
C GLU A 27 -10.72 7.20 -10.67
N ALA A 28 -10.05 7.02 -9.52
CA ALA A 28 -10.36 5.97 -8.56
C ALA A 28 -11.25 6.47 -7.41
N GLU A 29 -11.89 5.55 -6.69
CA GLU A 29 -12.75 5.87 -5.54
C GLU A 29 -11.99 5.88 -4.20
N LEU A 30 -10.94 5.08 -4.09
CA LEU A 30 -10.13 4.92 -2.88
C LEU A 30 -8.67 4.64 -3.25
N THR A 31 -7.73 5.30 -2.56
CA THR A 31 -6.30 5.00 -2.60
C THR A 31 -5.81 4.70 -1.20
N VAL A 32 -4.92 3.71 -1.07
CA VAL A 32 -4.45 3.21 0.21
C VAL A 32 -2.96 2.87 0.10
N VAL A 33 -2.18 3.29 1.09
CA VAL A 33 -0.79 2.89 1.26
C VAL A 33 -0.71 1.97 2.46
N ILE A 34 -0.15 0.78 2.24
CA ILE A 34 -0.02 -0.27 3.25
C ILE A 34 1.44 -0.72 3.36
N ASP A 35 1.83 -1.21 4.53
CA ASP A 35 3.08 -1.94 4.67
C ASP A 35 2.96 -3.40 4.18
N ARG A 36 4.07 -4.15 4.22
CA ARG A 36 4.11 -5.57 3.82
C ARG A 36 3.28 -6.49 4.71
N GLY A 37 2.89 -6.04 5.91
CA GLY A 37 2.01 -6.76 6.83
C GLY A 37 0.52 -6.45 6.61
N GLY A 38 0.19 -5.48 5.76
CA GLY A 38 -1.18 -5.02 5.55
C GLY A 38 -1.64 -3.96 6.55
N ASN A 39 -0.71 -3.33 7.30
CA ASN A 39 -1.07 -2.18 8.13
C ASN A 39 -1.27 -0.96 7.23
N VAL A 40 -2.38 -0.26 7.42
CA VAL A 40 -2.68 0.98 6.69
C VAL A 40 -1.82 2.12 7.24
N ILE A 41 -1.03 2.74 6.36
CA ILE A 41 -0.18 3.89 6.67
C ILE A 41 -0.94 5.20 6.36
N SER A 42 -1.62 5.24 5.22
CA SER A 42 -2.38 6.39 4.75
C SER A 42 -3.47 5.93 3.77
N GLN A 43 -4.58 6.66 3.72
CA GLN A 43 -5.71 6.37 2.85
C GLN A 43 -6.43 7.66 2.45
N PHE A 44 -6.95 7.70 1.22
CA PHE A 44 -7.68 8.86 0.71
C PHE A 44 -8.81 8.42 -0.23
N GLY A 45 -9.98 9.05 -0.12
CA GLY A 45 -11.17 8.71 -0.93
C GLY A 45 -12.38 8.32 -0.10
N ASP A 46 -13.33 7.60 -0.70
CA ASP A 46 -14.57 7.22 -0.05
C ASP A 46 -14.40 5.93 0.77
N MET A 47 -14.45 6.09 2.10
CA MET A 47 -14.30 4.99 3.06
C MET A 47 -15.60 4.21 3.28
N SER A 48 -16.73 4.67 2.72
CA SER A 48 -18.01 3.96 2.82
C SER A 48 -18.13 2.81 1.82
N VAL A 49 -17.28 2.80 0.79
CA VAL A 49 -17.29 1.80 -0.28
C VAL A 49 -16.86 0.43 0.24
N MET A 50 -15.90 0.37 1.17
CA MET A 50 -15.36 -0.90 1.69
C MET A 50 -14.60 -0.75 3.01
N ASP A 51 -14.53 -1.83 3.79
CA ASP A 51 -13.62 -1.90 4.94
C ASP A 51 -12.15 -1.96 4.46
N VAL A 52 -11.47 -0.82 4.61
CA VAL A 52 -10.08 -0.63 4.15
C VAL A 52 -9.11 -1.59 4.85
N THR A 53 -9.39 -1.97 6.10
CA THR A 53 -8.53 -2.89 6.87
C THR A 53 -8.56 -4.28 6.25
N ILE A 54 -9.75 -4.74 5.83
CA ILE A 54 -9.91 -6.03 5.15
C ILE A 54 -9.18 -6.03 3.81
N ILE A 55 -9.35 -4.97 3.01
CA ILE A 55 -8.64 -4.85 1.72
C ILE A 55 -7.13 -4.84 1.90
N ALA A 56 -6.62 -4.10 2.89
CA ALA A 56 -5.19 -4.04 3.17
C ALA A 56 -4.61 -5.43 3.51
N ALA A 57 -5.29 -6.18 4.38
CA ALA A 57 -4.89 -7.54 4.74
C ALA A 57 -4.91 -8.50 3.54
N LEU A 58 -5.96 -8.43 2.71
CA LEU A 58 -6.08 -9.26 1.50
C LEU A 58 -4.99 -8.92 0.46
N ALA A 59 -4.73 -7.63 0.24
CA ALA A 59 -3.70 -7.17 -0.68
C ALA A 59 -2.30 -7.62 -0.23
N ALA A 60 -1.97 -7.48 1.06
CA ALA A 60 -0.71 -7.95 1.62
C ALA A 60 -0.55 -9.48 1.48
N GLY A 61 -1.61 -10.24 1.76
CA GLY A 61 -1.63 -11.70 1.58
C GLY A 61 -1.43 -12.11 0.12
N SER A 62 -2.13 -11.45 -0.81
CA SER A 62 -1.99 -11.68 -2.26
C SER A 62 -0.57 -11.40 -2.74
N PHE A 63 0.00 -10.26 -2.35
CA PHE A 63 1.39 -9.90 -2.67
C PHE A 63 2.39 -10.90 -2.09
N ALA A 64 2.21 -11.33 -0.84
CA ALA A 64 3.09 -12.32 -0.21
C ALA A 64 3.05 -13.67 -0.94
N ALA A 65 1.85 -14.11 -1.35
CA ALA A 65 1.66 -15.35 -2.09
C ALA A 65 2.31 -15.29 -3.49
N THR A 66 2.10 -14.20 -4.24
CA THR A 66 2.71 -14.04 -5.57
C THR A 66 4.23 -13.87 -5.47
N ARG A 67 4.76 -13.19 -4.44
CA ARG A 67 6.20 -13.12 -4.18
C ARG A 67 6.82 -14.51 -3.94
N GLU A 68 6.14 -15.36 -3.18
CA GLU A 68 6.62 -16.74 -2.95
C GLU A 68 6.62 -17.56 -4.23
N LEU A 69 5.62 -17.37 -5.10
CA LEU A 69 5.62 -17.98 -6.42
C LEU A 69 6.79 -17.49 -7.29
N ALA A 70 7.06 -16.19 -7.31
CA ALA A 70 8.20 -15.61 -8.03
C ALA A 70 9.53 -16.23 -7.57
N ARG A 71 9.73 -16.35 -6.24
CA ARG A 71 10.93 -16.98 -5.67
C ARG A 71 11.14 -18.41 -6.13
N ARG A 72 10.08 -19.18 -6.35
CA ARG A 72 10.18 -20.57 -6.81
C ARG A 72 10.64 -20.70 -8.26
N ILE A 73 10.44 -19.67 -9.08
CA ILE A 73 10.89 -19.63 -10.48
C ILE A 73 12.23 -18.89 -10.66
N GLY A 74 12.88 -18.48 -9.56
CA GLY A 74 14.17 -17.80 -9.57
C GLY A 74 14.09 -16.27 -9.62
N GLU A 75 12.89 -15.70 -9.55
CA GLU A 75 12.66 -14.26 -9.53
C GLU A 75 12.53 -13.74 -8.08
N MET A 76 12.91 -12.49 -7.80
CA MET A 76 12.78 -11.94 -6.45
C MET A 76 11.32 -11.60 -6.08
N GLU A 77 10.59 -11.00 -7.01
CA GLU A 77 9.19 -10.60 -6.89
C GLU A 77 8.63 -10.31 -8.29
N PHE A 78 7.31 -10.45 -8.48
CA PHE A 78 6.69 -10.02 -9.73
C PHE A 78 6.63 -8.49 -9.73
N ASN A 79 7.33 -7.86 -10.68
CA ASN A 79 7.12 -6.45 -10.96
C ASN A 79 5.78 -6.29 -11.67
N ALA A 80 4.81 -5.69 -10.97
CA ALA A 80 3.64 -5.12 -11.61
C ALA A 80 4.07 -3.79 -12.24
N LEU A 81 4.64 -3.88 -13.44
CA LEU A 81 4.80 -2.75 -14.38
C LEU A 81 4.07 -3.10 -15.67
#